data_AF-A0A2I1G774-F1
#
_entry.id   AF-A0A2I1G774-F1
#
_cell.length_a   1.000
_cell.length_b   1.000
_cell.length_c   1.000
_cell.angle_alpha   90.00
_cell.angle_beta   90.00
_cell.angle_gamma   90.00
#
_symmetry.space_group_name_H-M   'P 1'
#
loop_
_entity.id
_entity.type
_entity.pdbx_description
1 polymer ?
#
loop_
_entity_poly.entity_id
_entity_poly.type
_entity_poly.pdbx_seq_one_letter_code
_entity_poly.pdbx_strand_id
1 'polypeptide(L)'
;MGWLYRFEDENEPFLIAYWLGLGWASAEAVYFIIQNFIELRWYKDDLVDGGRYSEEREELEEILGRPLTKVSAWWGVMWRFSWVMIHIGFSCWIAFSYTLIFPAAFIHGLLLVIWGYCLPVFGIPATSYGTLLVTMSVFLIGLALFKQIV
;
A
#
# COMPACT_ATOMS: atom_id res chain seq x y z
N MET A 1 -31.59 18.26 -33.54
CA MET A 1 -30.40 17.66 -32.90
C MET A 1 -30.38 18.11 -31.44
N GLY A 2 -31.02 17.46 -30.48
CA GLY A 2 -31.48 16.08 -30.41
C GLY A 2 -30.38 15.14 -29.93
N TRP A 3 -30.27 14.96 -28.61
CA TRP A 3 -29.71 13.79 -27.92
C TRP A 3 -28.20 13.69 -27.63
N LEU A 4 -27.67 14.62 -26.83
CA LEU A 4 -26.62 14.30 -25.85
C LEU A 4 -27.11 14.74 -24.46
N TYR A 5 -28.13 14.05 -23.96
CA TYR A 5 -28.38 14.00 -22.52
C TYR A 5 -27.26 13.12 -21.96
N ARG A 6 -26.07 13.71 -21.71
CA ARG A 6 -25.13 13.11 -20.76
C ARG A 6 -25.89 13.17 -19.44
N PHE A 7 -26.39 12.04 -18.98
CA PHE A 7 -26.73 11.90 -17.56
C PHE A 7 -25.41 12.22 -16.85
N GLU A 8 -25.26 13.44 -16.34
CA GLU A 8 -24.25 13.74 -15.33
C GLU A 8 -24.65 12.91 -14.13
N ASP A 9 -24.20 11.65 -14.12
CA ASP A 9 -24.28 10.83 -12.92
C ASP A 9 -23.43 11.59 -11.90
N GLU A 10 -24.05 12.09 -10.83
CA GLU A 10 -23.35 12.81 -9.76
C GLU A 10 -22.18 11.95 -9.21
N ASN A 11 -22.21 10.65 -9.43
CA ASN A 11 -21.19 9.69 -9.06
C ASN A 11 -20.09 9.47 -10.12
N GLU A 12 -20.20 10.00 -11.34
CA GLU A 12 -19.19 9.80 -12.41
C GLU A 12 -17.78 10.20 -11.93
N PRO A 13 -17.55 11.37 -11.31
CA PRO A 13 -16.23 11.73 -10.80
C PRO A 13 -15.73 10.81 -9.69
N PHE A 14 -16.63 10.35 -8.81
CA PHE A 14 -16.31 9.38 -7.76
C PHE A 14 -15.90 8.03 -8.35
N LEU A 15 -16.68 7.50 -9.30
CA LEU A 15 -16.41 6.22 -9.93
C LEU A 15 -15.09 6.24 -10.70
N ILE A 16 -14.78 7.32 -11.42
CA ILE A 16 -13.48 7.50 -12.08
C ILE A 16 -12.35 7.43 -11.05
N ALA A 17 -12.47 8.17 -9.95
CA ALA A 17 -11.48 8.18 -8.88
C ALA A 17 -11.32 6.81 -8.21
N TYR A 18 -12.44 6.13 -7.93
CA TYR A 18 -12.47 4.82 -7.29
C TYR A 18 -11.81 3.75 -8.18
N TRP A 19 -12.16 3.71 -9.47
CA TRP A 19 -11.58 2.78 -10.44
C TRP A 19 -10.10 3.08 -10.71
N LEU A 20 -9.70 4.35 -10.73
CA LEU A 20 -8.29 4.73 -10.80
C LEU A 20 -7.52 4.19 -9.58
N GLY A 21 -8.07 4.39 -8.38
CA GLY A 21 -7.53 3.84 -7.13
C GLY A 21 -7.38 2.32 -7.14
N LEU A 22 -8.40 1.61 -7.61
CA LEU A 22 -8.34 0.16 -7.81
C LEU A 22 -7.28 -0.26 -8.83
N GLY A 23 -7.08 0.54 -9.89
CA GLY A 23 -6.03 0.33 -10.89
C GLY A 23 -4.64 0.38 -10.26
N TRP A 24 -4.34 1.41 -9.46
CA TRP A 24 -3.08 1.53 -8.71
C TRP A 24 -2.88 0.33 -7.77
N ALA A 25 -3.89 0.00 -6.98
CA ALA A 25 -3.83 -1.11 -6.04
C ALA A 25 -3.62 -2.47 -6.74
N SER A 26 -4.23 -2.66 -7.92
CA SER A 26 -4.07 -3.88 -8.72
C SER A 26 -2.67 -3.98 -9.31
N ALA A 27 -2.11 -2.88 -9.84
CA ALA A 27 -0.76 -2.86 -10.36
C ALA A 27 0.27 -3.20 -9.26
N GLU A 28 0.07 -2.63 -8.07
CA GLU A 28 0.89 -2.94 -6.91
C GLU A 28 0.74 -4.42 -6.49
N ALA A 29 -0.48 -4.94 -6.40
CA ALA A 29 -0.69 -6.36 -6.08
C ALA A 29 0.03 -7.30 -7.06
N VAL A 30 0.00 -7.00 -8.36
CA VAL A 30 0.73 -7.77 -9.39
C VAL A 30 2.24 -7.68 -9.17
N TYR A 31 2.78 -6.48 -9.01
CA TYR A 31 4.21 -6.26 -8.75
C TYR A 31 4.70 -7.11 -7.58
N PHE A 32 3.96 -7.12 -6.48
CA PHE A 32 4.35 -7.85 -5.28
C PHE A 32 4.14 -9.36 -5.36
N ILE A 33 3.11 -9.83 -6.06
CA ILE A 33 2.96 -11.28 -6.31
C ILE A 33 4.17 -11.77 -7.10
N ILE A 34 4.55 -11.03 -8.15
CA ILE A 34 5.73 -11.36 -8.96
C ILE A 34 7.00 -11.31 -8.10
N GLN A 35 7.19 -10.25 -7.31
CA GLN A 35 8.34 -10.12 -6.41
C GLN A 35 8.42 -11.31 -5.44
N ASN A 36 7.32 -11.68 -4.78
CA ASN A 36 7.28 -12.84 -3.88
C ASN A 36 7.62 -14.16 -4.58
N PHE A 37 7.16 -14.37 -5.82
CA PHE A 37 7.53 -15.57 -6.59
C PHE A 37 9.02 -15.60 -6.94
N ILE A 38 9.61 -14.44 -7.27
CA ILE A 38 11.04 -14.32 -7.52
C ILE A 38 11.84 -14.61 -6.24
N GLU A 39 11.44 -14.03 -5.09
CA GLU A 39 12.07 -14.27 -3.79
C GLU A 39 11.96 -15.75 -3.36
N LEU A 40 10.79 -16.37 -3.52
CA LEU A 40 10.60 -17.80 -3.23
C LEU A 40 11.46 -18.69 -4.12
N ARG A 41 11.63 -18.32 -5.40
CA ARG A 41 12.52 -19.03 -6.31
C ARG A 41 13.97 -18.93 -5.83
N TRP A 42 14.44 -17.73 -5.47
CA TRP A 42 15.78 -17.55 -4.92
C TRP A 42 15.99 -18.34 -3.62
N TYR A 43 15.01 -18.33 -2.72
CA TYR A 43 15.08 -19.12 -1.49
C TYR A 43 15.16 -20.63 -1.77
N LYS A 44 14.39 -21.12 -2.75
CA LYS A 44 14.43 -22.53 -3.16
C LYS A 44 15.77 -22.90 -3.80
N ASP A 45 16.31 -22.03 -4.65
CA ASP A 45 17.61 -22.23 -5.29
C ASP A 45 18.72 -22.24 -4.22
N ASP A 46 18.63 -21.40 -3.19
CA ASP A 46 19.62 -21.32 -2.10
C ASP A 46 19.60 -22.53 -1.14
N LEU A 47 18.43 -23.13 -0.90
CA LEU A 47 18.32 -24.41 -0.20
C LEU A 47 18.99 -25.57 -0.95
N VAL A 48 19.12 -25.44 -2.28
CA VAL A 48 19.74 -26.44 -3.15
C VAL A 48 21.24 -26.17 -3.33
N ASP A 49 21.66 -24.90 -3.40
CA ASP A 49 23.04 -24.48 -3.71
C ASP A 49 23.88 -24.09 -2.48
N GLY A 50 23.29 -24.09 -1.27
CA GLY A 50 24.04 -24.09 -0.02
C GLY A 50 24.48 -22.71 0.50
N GLY A 51 23.53 -21.82 0.77
CA GLY A 51 23.67 -20.86 1.88
C GLY A 51 24.05 -19.41 1.56
N ARG A 52 23.98 -18.96 0.31
CA ARG A 52 24.27 -17.56 -0.02
C ARG A 52 23.29 -16.59 0.65
N TYR A 53 22.00 -16.96 0.69
CA TYR A 53 20.96 -16.16 1.33
C TYR A 53 21.05 -16.22 2.86
N SER A 54 21.54 -17.32 3.44
CA SER A 54 21.81 -17.37 4.89
C SER A 54 23.01 -16.51 5.28
N GLU A 55 24.08 -16.51 4.48
CA GLU A 55 25.25 -15.65 4.69
C GLU A 55 24.87 -14.17 4.55
N GLU A 56 24.17 -13.79 3.48
CA GLU A 56 23.68 -12.41 3.29
C GLU A 56 22.75 -11.97 4.44
N ARG A 57 21.93 -12.89 4.97
CA ARG A 57 21.03 -12.62 6.10
C ARG A 57 21.83 -12.41 7.40
N GLU A 58 22.85 -13.21 7.66
CA GLU A 58 23.73 -13.05 8.83
C GLU A 58 24.54 -11.74 8.75
N GLU A 59 25.10 -11.41 7.59
CA GLU A 59 25.80 -10.13 7.37
C GLU A 59 24.89 -8.93 7.62
N LEU A 60 23.64 -8.98 7.15
CA LEU A 60 22.64 -7.94 7.40
C LEU A 60 22.27 -7.84 8.88
N GLU A 61 22.09 -8.96 9.57
CA GLU A 61 21.81 -8.97 11.01
C GLU A 61 22.98 -8.42 11.82
N GLU A 62 24.22 -8.68 11.40
CA GLU A 62 25.45 -8.12 11.99
C GLU A 62 25.53 -6.60 11.77
N ILE A 63 25.36 -6.13 10.53
CA ILE A 63 25.37 -4.70 10.18
C ILE A 63 24.25 -3.95 10.92
N LEU A 64 23.05 -4.54 11.00
CA LEU A 64 21.90 -3.93 11.66
C LEU A 64 21.94 -4.07 13.19
N GLY A 65 22.84 -4.90 13.73
CA GLY A 65 22.96 -5.20 15.16
C GLY A 65 21.70 -5.81 15.78
N ARG A 66 20.82 -6.41 14.97
CA ARG A 66 19.53 -6.97 15.40
C ARG A 66 19.03 -8.05 14.43
N PRO A 67 18.24 -9.04 14.90
CA PRO A 67 17.68 -10.05 14.03
C PRO A 67 16.69 -9.46 13.03
N LEU A 68 16.73 -9.95 11.79
CA LEU A 68 15.79 -9.60 10.73
C LEU A 68 14.40 -10.14 11.07
N THR A 69 13.41 -9.27 10.95
CA THR A 69 12.05 -9.55 11.40
C THR A 69 11.39 -10.57 10.48
N LYS A 70 10.96 -11.72 11.02
CA LYS A 70 10.21 -12.73 10.26
C LYS A 70 8.79 -12.24 10.00
N VAL A 71 8.47 -12.00 8.72
CA VAL A 71 7.13 -11.57 8.30
C VAL A 71 6.31 -12.80 7.92
N SER A 72 5.16 -12.99 8.58
CA SER A 72 4.20 -14.03 8.18
C SER A 72 3.35 -13.56 6.99
N ALA A 73 2.81 -14.51 6.22
CA ALA A 73 1.95 -14.21 5.07
C ALA A 73 0.74 -13.32 5.44
N TRP A 74 0.22 -13.45 6.67
CA TRP A 74 -0.86 -12.62 7.19
C TRP A 74 -0.51 -11.12 7.18
N TRP A 75 0.70 -10.77 7.62
CA TRP A 75 1.14 -9.37 7.64
C TRP A 75 1.30 -8.81 6.22
N GLY A 76 1.72 -9.66 5.28
CA GLY A 76 1.70 -9.34 3.85
C GLY A 76 0.29 -8.95 3.38
N VAL A 77 -0.73 -9.76 3.70
CA VAL A 77 -2.14 -9.45 3.34
C VAL A 77 -2.61 -8.15 3.97
N MET A 78 -2.30 -7.91 5.25
CA MET A 78 -2.67 -6.68 5.94
C MET A 78 -2.07 -5.45 5.26
N TRP A 79 -0.78 -5.49 4.90
CA TRP A 79 -0.14 -4.39 4.18
C TRP A 79 -0.80 -4.14 2.82
N ARG A 80 -1.19 -5.19 2.08
CA ARG A 80 -1.93 -5.04 0.81
C ARG A 80 -3.24 -4.33 1.01
N PHE A 81 -4.00 -4.74 2.02
CA PHE A 81 -5.30 -4.13 2.30
C PHE A 81 -5.16 -2.65 2.66
N SER A 82 -4.15 -2.29 3.45
CA SER A 82 -3.81 -0.89 3.72
C SER A 82 -3.47 -0.11 2.45
N TRP A 83 -2.65 -0.68 1.56
CA TRP A 83 -2.26 -0.01 0.31
C TRP A 83 -3.41 0.13 -0.69
N VAL A 84 -4.35 -0.81 -0.73
CA VAL A 84 -5.59 -0.67 -1.52
C VAL A 84 -6.39 0.54 -1.03
N MET A 85 -6.63 0.62 0.29
CA MET A 85 -7.41 1.71 0.88
C MET A 85 -6.79 3.08 0.63
N ILE A 86 -5.47 3.22 0.81
CA ILE A 86 -4.82 4.53 0.64
C ILE A 86 -4.81 4.98 -0.83
N HIS A 87 -4.62 4.08 -1.80
CA HIS A 87 -4.64 4.43 -3.22
C HIS A 87 -6.03 4.87 -3.69
N ILE A 88 -7.09 4.20 -3.21
CA ILE A 88 -8.47 4.64 -3.47
C ILE A 88 -8.71 5.99 -2.80
N GLY A 89 -8.35 6.14 -1.52
CA GLY A 89 -8.53 7.39 -0.79
C GLY A 89 -7.84 8.58 -1.45
N PHE A 90 -6.55 8.46 -1.82
CA PHE A 90 -5.84 9.52 -2.51
C PHE A 90 -6.38 9.82 -3.90
N SER A 91 -6.82 8.81 -4.64
CA SER A 91 -7.47 9.04 -5.94
C SER A 91 -8.74 9.89 -5.75
N CYS A 92 -9.54 9.60 -4.72
CA CYS A 92 -10.70 10.43 -4.36
C CYS A 92 -10.28 11.86 -3.95
N TRP A 93 -9.25 12.02 -3.11
CA TRP A 93 -8.80 13.35 -2.68
C TRP A 93 -8.38 14.22 -3.87
N ILE A 94 -7.57 13.66 -4.77
CA ILE A 94 -7.04 14.37 -5.94
C ILE A 94 -8.17 14.70 -6.93
N ALA A 95 -9.12 13.78 -7.13
CA ALA A 95 -10.29 14.01 -7.98
C ALA A 95 -11.23 15.07 -7.40
N PHE A 96 -11.35 15.16 -6.08
CA PHE A 96 -12.15 16.18 -5.41
C PHE A 96 -11.51 17.58 -5.50
N SER A 97 -10.19 17.67 -5.29
CA SER A 97 -9.46 18.94 -5.42
C SER A 97 -7.98 18.72 -5.73
N TYR A 98 -7.48 19.41 -6.75
CA TYR A 98 -6.06 19.39 -7.13
C TYR A 98 -5.13 19.87 -5.99
N THR A 99 -5.63 20.71 -5.08
CA THR A 99 -4.84 21.18 -3.92
C THR A 99 -4.50 20.04 -2.96
N LEU A 100 -5.24 18.93 -2.99
CA LEU A 100 -5.00 17.76 -2.16
C LEU A 100 -3.90 16.84 -2.69
N ILE A 101 -3.36 17.09 -3.90
CA ILE A 101 -2.21 16.36 -4.45
C ILE A 101 -1.00 16.46 -3.50
N PHE A 102 -0.70 17.67 -3.01
CA PHE A 102 0.46 17.88 -2.14
C PHE A 102 0.31 17.17 -0.79
N PRO A 103 -0.81 17.31 -0.04
CA PRO A 103 -1.08 16.50 1.15
C PRO A 103 -1.02 14.99 0.88
N ALA A 104 -1.60 14.50 -0.22
CA ALA A 104 -1.59 13.09 -0.57
C ALA A 104 -0.16 12.57 -0.78
N ALA A 105 0.63 13.27 -1.61
CA ALA A 105 2.03 12.91 -1.85
C ALA A 105 2.88 12.97 -0.57
N PHE A 106 2.65 13.98 0.27
CA PHE A 106 3.36 14.12 1.54
C PHE A 106 3.04 12.98 2.52
N ILE A 107 1.76 12.64 2.72
CA ILE A 107 1.35 11.52 3.57
C ILE A 107 1.88 10.20 3.01
N HIS A 108 1.80 10.00 1.69
CA HIS A 108 2.32 8.80 1.03
C HIS A 108 3.84 8.65 1.26
N GLY A 109 4.61 9.71 1.04
CA GLY A 109 6.06 9.70 1.25
C GLY A 109 6.44 9.49 2.72
N LEU A 110 5.74 10.18 3.65
CA LEU A 110 5.95 10.00 5.08
C LEU A 110 5.68 8.58 5.55
N LEU A 111 4.61 7.94 5.06
CA LEU A 111 4.29 6.57 5.43
C LEU A 111 5.41 5.60 5.06
N LEU A 112 6.04 5.76 3.88
CA LEU A 112 7.17 4.92 3.46
C LEU A 112 8.37 5.07 4.40
N VAL A 113 8.67 6.29 4.85
CA VAL A 113 9.80 6.57 5.76
C VAL A 113 9.50 6.12 7.19
N ILE A 114 8.34 6.51 7.72
CA ILE A 114 7.91 6.19 9.09
C ILE A 114 7.82 4.68 9.26
N TRP A 115 7.32 3.96 8.25
CA TRP A 115 7.23 2.51 8.30
C TRP A 115 8.60 1.85 8.50
N GLY A 116 9.62 2.29 7.75
CA GLY A 116 10.98 1.78 7.90
C GLY A 116 11.60 2.03 9.28
N TYR A 117 11.26 3.15 9.91
CA TYR A 117 11.71 3.49 11.26
C TYR A 117 10.92 2.74 12.36
N CYS A 118 9.61 2.63 12.21
CA CYS A 118 8.71 2.05 13.22
C CYS A 118 8.76 0.53 13.28
N LEU A 119 8.92 -0.14 12.13
CA LEU A 119 8.92 -1.61 12.05
C LEU A 119 9.91 -2.27 13.02
N PRO A 120 11.17 -1.81 13.13
CA PRO A 120 12.10 -2.41 14.10
C PRO A 120 11.90 -1.97 15.55
N VAL A 121 11.27 -0.81 15.79
CA VAL A 121 11.08 -0.27 17.15
C VAL A 121 9.84 -0.88 17.81
N PHE A 122 8.74 -0.97 17.07
CA PHE A 122 7.44 -1.40 17.58
C PHE A 122 7.02 -2.81 17.11
N GLY A 123 7.77 -3.38 16.17
CA GLY A 123 7.48 -4.67 15.58
C GLY A 123 6.40 -4.61 14.49
N ILE A 124 6.25 -5.74 13.79
CA ILE A 124 5.34 -5.89 12.66
C ILE A 124 3.88 -5.63 13.06
N PRO A 125 3.31 -6.21 14.15
CA PRO A 125 1.89 -6.06 14.44
C PRO A 125 1.49 -4.60 14.68
N ALA A 126 2.19 -3.91 15.59
CA ALA A 126 1.90 -2.52 15.94
C ALA A 126 2.04 -1.59 14.73
N THR A 127 3.12 -1.74 13.96
CA THR A 127 3.33 -0.96 12.73
C THR A 127 2.22 -1.22 11.71
N SER A 128 1.83 -2.48 11.51
CA SER A 128 0.77 -2.87 10.55
C SER A 128 -0.59 -2.29 10.93
N TYR A 129 -0.98 -2.37 12.21
CA TYR A 129 -2.23 -1.79 12.68
C TYR A 129 -2.22 -0.26 12.61
N GLY A 130 -1.10 0.38 12.95
CA GLY A 130 -0.93 1.82 12.78
C GLY A 130 -1.11 2.25 11.32
N THR A 131 -0.45 1.56 10.39
CA THR A 131 -0.63 1.78 8.95
C THR A 131 -2.08 1.54 8.53
N LEU A 132 -2.72 0.47 9.00
CA LEU A 132 -4.12 0.20 8.68
C LEU A 132 -5.04 1.34 9.12
N LEU A 133 -4.87 1.86 10.34
CA LEU A 133 -5.69 2.96 10.84
C LEU A 133 -5.51 4.21 9.98
N VAL A 134 -4.27 4.59 9.67
CA VAL A 134 -3.99 5.77 8.82
C VAL A 134 -4.59 5.60 7.43
N THR A 135 -4.36 4.45 6.78
CA THR A 135 -4.86 4.18 5.42
C THR A 135 -6.38 4.11 5.37
N MET A 136 -7.02 3.53 6.40
CA MET A 136 -8.46 3.53 6.56
C MET A 136 -9.02 4.95 6.74
N SER A 137 -8.38 5.81 7.53
CA SER A 137 -8.80 7.21 7.68
C SER A 137 -8.74 7.96 6.35
N VAL A 138 -7.66 7.81 5.59
CA VAL A 138 -7.52 8.44 4.25
C VAL A 138 -8.62 7.96 3.31
N PHE A 139 -8.89 6.65 3.29
CA PHE A 139 -9.96 6.05 2.50
C PHE A 139 -11.33 6.61 2.87
N LEU A 140 -11.68 6.61 4.16
CA LEU A 140 -12.97 7.11 4.65
C LEU A 140 -13.15 8.60 4.36
N ILE A 141 -12.12 9.43 4.54
CA ILE A 141 -12.17 10.84 4.12
C ILE A 141 -12.45 10.94 2.62
N GLY A 142 -11.79 10.11 1.80
CA GLY A 142 -12.03 10.08 0.36
C GLY A 142 -13.48 9.75 0.00
N LEU A 143 -14.09 8.77 0.68
CA LEU A 143 -15.50 8.44 0.50
C LEU A 143 -16.44 9.58 0.95
N ALA A 144 -16.12 10.23 2.08
CA ALA A 144 -16.90 11.33 2.63
C ALA A 144 -16.90 12.57 1.71
N LEU A 145 -15.78 12.87 1.04
CA LEU A 145 -15.68 13.96 0.06
C LEU A 145 -16.69 13.82 -1.09
N PHE A 146 -17.07 12.58 -1.43
CA PHE A 146 -18.08 12.25 -2.44
C PHE A 146 -19.43 11.83 -1.85
N LYS A 147 -19.66 12.08 -0.55
CA LYS A 147 -20.92 11.77 0.17
C LYS A 147 -21.34 10.29 0.08
N GLN A 148 -20.38 9.39 -0.10
CA GLN A 148 -20.66 7.94 -0.16
C GLN A 148 -20.86 7.35 1.25
N ILE A 149 -20.40 8.07 2.27
CA ILE A 149 -20.59 7.77 3.69
C ILE A 149 -20.92 9.08 4.45
N VAL A 150 -21.55 8.92 5.62
CA VAL A 150 -22.13 10.00 6.47
C VAL A 150 -21.08 10.98 6.99
#